data_AF-A0A656GJC3-F1
#
_entry.id   AF-A0A656GJC3-F1
#
_cell.length_a   1.000
_cell.length_b   1.000
_cell.length_c   1.000
_cell.angle_alpha   90.00
_cell.angle_beta   90.00
_cell.angle_gamma   90.00
#
_symmetry.space_group_name_H-M   'P 1'
#
loop_
_entity.id
_entity.type
_entity.pdbx_description
1 polymer ?
#
loop_
_entity_poly.entity_id
_entity_poly.type
_entity_poly.pdbx_seq_one_letter_code
_entity_poly.pdbx_strand_id
1 'polypeptide(L)'
;DPEAVNAFGDAAKQAGKASPEGEGNWAKSTFQDLVQYNDGFKTNLIGTPRQIAERIVELKSVGVDLVLSAFLHFQEEVAYFGEHVLPLVRELEAAALRKPVAETA
;
A
#
# COMPACT_ATOMS: atom_id res chain seq x y z
N ASP A 1 11.53 -8.66 12.84
CA ASP A 1 12.85 -8.49 13.47
C ASP A 1 13.27 -7.03 13.34
N PRO A 2 13.14 -6.22 14.41
CA PRO A 2 13.50 -4.80 14.36
C PRO A 2 14.98 -4.52 14.08
N GLU A 3 15.87 -5.44 14.45
CA GLU A 3 17.32 -5.28 14.22
C GLU A 3 17.62 -5.38 12.73
N ALA A 4 17.03 -6.36 12.05
CA ALA A 4 17.15 -6.52 10.60
C ALA A 4 16.65 -5.29 9.82
N VAL A 5 15.53 -4.69 10.23
CA VAL A 5 14.97 -3.50 9.58
C VAL A 5 15.88 -2.27 9.78
N ASN A 6 16.48 -2.11 10.96
CA ASN A 6 17.46 -1.06 11.21
C ASN A 6 18.72 -1.25 10.37
N ALA A 7 19.25 -2.48 10.31
CA ALA A 7 20.42 -2.79 9.49
C ALA A 7 20.18 -2.51 7.99
N PHE A 8 19.00 -2.84 7.46
CA PHE A 8 18.63 -2.47 6.09
C PHE A 8 18.54 -0.95 5.91
N GLY A 9 17.93 -0.23 6.86
CA GLY A 9 17.84 1.22 6.81
C GLY A 9 19.20 1.92 6.78
N ASP A 10 20.17 1.42 7.54
CA ASP A 10 21.53 1.94 7.54
C ASP A 10 22.24 1.65 6.21
N ALA A 11 22.10 0.42 5.68
CA ALA A 11 22.65 0.05 4.38
C ALA A 11 22.05 0.91 3.24
N ALA A 12 20.74 1.13 3.24
CA ALA A 12 20.05 1.96 2.25
C ALA A 12 20.53 3.42 2.30
N LYS A 13 20.73 3.99 3.50
CA LYS A 13 21.29 5.33 3.68
C LYS A 13 22.74 5.42 3.20
N GLN A 14 23.56 4.42 3.52
CA GLN A 14 24.95 4.37 3.07
C GLN A 14 25.03 4.30 1.54
N ALA A 15 24.22 3.46 0.91
CA ALA A 15 24.14 3.34 -0.54
C ALA A 15 23.70 4.66 -1.20
N GLY A 16 22.67 5.31 -0.64
CA GLY A 16 22.20 6.61 -1.13
C GLY A 16 23.27 7.70 -1.05
N LYS A 17 24.03 7.77 0.04
CA LYS A 17 25.15 8.73 0.16
C LYS A 17 26.30 8.47 -0.82
N ALA A 18 26.43 7.24 -1.31
CA ALA A 18 27.49 6.85 -2.24
C ALA A 18 27.10 7.06 -3.72
N SER A 19 25.84 7.40 -4.02
CA SER A 19 25.42 7.74 -5.38
C SER A 19 25.96 9.12 -5.79
N PRO A 20 26.15 9.38 -7.10
CA PRO A 20 26.53 10.71 -7.59
C PRO A 20 25.57 11.83 -7.14
N GLU A 21 24.30 11.50 -6.96
CA GLU A 21 23.23 12.41 -6.55
C GLU A 21 23.18 12.60 -5.02
N GLY A 22 23.85 11.73 -4.25
CA GLY A 22 23.80 11.72 -2.78
C GLY A 22 22.44 11.29 -2.21
N GLU A 23 21.54 10.78 -3.04
CA GLU A 23 20.20 10.28 -2.69
C GLU A 23 20.01 8.85 -3.22
N GLY A 24 19.21 8.04 -2.51
CA GLY A 24 18.87 6.66 -2.90
C GLY A 24 17.38 6.40 -2.84
N ASN A 25 16.93 5.27 -3.41
CA ASN A 25 15.52 4.93 -3.60
C ASN A 25 14.65 5.02 -2.33
N TRP A 26 15.24 4.78 -1.14
CA TRP A 26 14.56 4.79 0.16
C TRP A 26 14.92 5.99 1.03
N ALA A 27 15.49 7.05 0.46
CA ALA A 27 15.97 8.21 1.23
C ALA A 27 14.89 8.89 2.08
N LYS A 28 13.62 8.78 1.67
CA LYS A 28 12.45 9.37 2.34
C LYS A 28 11.60 8.37 3.13
N SER A 29 12.06 7.12 3.22
CA SER A 29 11.32 6.05 3.89
C SER A 29 11.47 6.13 5.41
N THR A 30 10.37 5.94 6.11
CA THR A 30 10.34 5.77 7.57
C THR A 30 10.69 4.33 7.95
N PHE A 31 10.95 4.07 9.23
CA PHE A 31 11.21 2.70 9.70
C PHE A 31 10.08 1.71 9.33
N GLN A 32 8.82 2.17 9.39
CA GLN A 32 7.65 1.34 9.05
C GLN A 32 7.65 0.97 7.56
N ASP A 33 8.07 1.89 6.69
CA ASP A 33 8.15 1.65 5.25
C ASP A 33 9.21 0.58 4.91
N LEU A 34 10.27 0.51 5.72
CA LEU A 34 11.39 -0.41 5.52
C LEU A 34 11.13 -1.84 6.02
N VAL A 35 10.03 -2.09 6.73
CA VAL A 35 9.69 -3.45 7.22
C VAL A 35 9.48 -4.41 6.05
N GLN A 36 9.01 -3.90 4.92
CA GLN A 36 9.08 -4.57 3.62
C GLN A 36 10.09 -3.80 2.77
N TYR A 37 11.15 -4.47 2.31
CA TYR A 37 12.31 -3.85 1.64
C TYR A 37 12.03 -3.17 0.28
N ASN A 38 10.76 -2.93 -0.05
CA ASN A 38 10.25 -2.24 -1.23
C ASN A 38 9.25 -1.12 -0.91
N ASP A 39 9.21 -0.59 0.32
CA ASP A 39 8.18 0.35 0.78
C ASP A 39 6.75 -0.22 0.70
N GLY A 40 6.59 -1.55 0.76
CA GLY A 40 5.32 -2.23 0.49
C GLY A 40 4.15 -1.84 1.40
N PHE A 41 4.41 -1.16 2.52
CA PHE A 41 3.37 -0.69 3.45
C PHE A 41 2.92 0.76 3.24
N LYS A 42 3.51 1.53 2.32
CA LYS A 42 3.12 2.95 2.09
C LYS A 42 1.65 3.13 1.69
N THR A 43 1.09 2.17 0.98
CA THR A 43 -0.33 2.16 0.60
C THR A 43 -1.26 1.86 1.80
N ASN A 44 -0.69 1.33 2.89
CA ASN A 44 -1.36 0.94 4.13
C ASN A 44 -2.52 -0.07 3.91
N LEU A 45 -2.32 -1.03 3.01
CA LEU A 45 -3.25 -2.15 2.78
C LEU A 45 -3.09 -3.21 3.89
N ILE A 46 -3.30 -2.80 5.14
CA ILE A 46 -3.10 -3.61 6.34
C ILE A 46 -4.42 -3.65 7.13
N GLY A 47 -4.82 -4.84 7.56
CA GLY A 47 -5.98 -5.04 8.43
C GLY A 47 -6.95 -6.09 7.89
N THR A 48 -8.22 -5.93 8.26
CA THR A 48 -9.32 -6.80 7.81
C THR A 48 -9.67 -6.58 6.33
N PRO A 49 -10.37 -7.52 5.66
CA PRO A 49 -10.77 -7.35 4.28
C PRO A 49 -11.56 -6.06 4.01
N ARG A 50 -12.43 -5.65 4.94
CA ARG A 50 -13.18 -4.39 4.84
C ARG A 50 -12.29 -3.16 4.93
N GLN A 51 -11.35 -3.13 5.87
CA GLN A 51 -10.40 -2.01 5.99
C GLN A 51 -9.52 -1.88 4.75
N ILE A 52 -9.06 -3.01 4.21
CA ILE A 52 -8.28 -3.03 2.96
C ILE A 52 -9.15 -2.51 1.80
N ALA A 53 -10.41 -2.95 1.69
CA ALA A 53 -11.31 -2.50 0.63
C ALA A 53 -11.61 -0.99 0.71
N GLU A 54 -11.87 -0.47 1.90
CA GLU A 54 -12.05 0.96 2.16
C GLU A 54 -10.80 1.75 1.74
N ARG A 55 -9.62 1.26 2.11
CA ARG A 55 -8.35 1.88 1.74
C ARG A 55 -8.11 1.89 0.23
N ILE A 56 -8.48 0.84 -0.49
CA ILE A 56 -8.39 0.79 -1.97
C ILE A 56 -9.29 1.87 -2.58
N VAL A 57 -10.51 2.05 -2.08
CA VAL A 57 -11.44 3.09 -2.57
C VAL A 57 -10.94 4.50 -2.24
N GLU A 58 -10.31 4.70 -1.07
CA GLU A 58 -9.64 5.96 -0.74
C GLU A 58 -8.46 6.28 -1.68
N LEU A 59 -7.62 5.28 -2.00
CA LEU A 59 -6.54 5.47 -2.95
C LEU A 59 -7.08 5.84 -4.33
N LYS A 60 -8.18 5.20 -4.75
CA LYS A 60 -8.86 5.53 -6.00
C LYS A 60 -9.42 6.96 -6.01
N SER A 61 -9.99 7.43 -4.90
CA SER A 61 -10.57 8.78 -4.82
C SER A 61 -9.53 9.91 -4.95
N VAL A 62 -8.25 9.60 -4.66
CA VAL A 62 -7.12 10.53 -4.85
C VAL A 62 -6.39 10.33 -6.18
N GLY A 63 -6.94 9.53 -7.11
CA GLY A 63 -6.44 9.37 -8.47
C GLY A 63 -5.54 8.15 -8.73
N VAL A 64 -5.52 7.16 -7.83
CA VAL A 64 -4.81 5.89 -8.08
C VAL A 64 -5.70 4.93 -8.87
N ASP A 65 -5.33 4.64 -10.11
CA ASP A 65 -6.10 3.74 -11.00
C ASP A 65 -5.68 2.27 -10.92
N LEU A 66 -4.49 1.97 -10.39
CA LEU A 66 -3.94 0.62 -10.32
C LEU A 66 -3.25 0.35 -8.98
N VAL A 67 -3.62 -0.77 -8.35
CA VAL A 67 -2.89 -1.35 -7.22
C VAL A 67 -2.20 -2.62 -7.71
N LEU A 68 -0.87 -2.63 -7.72
CA LEU A 68 -0.08 -3.82 -7.99
C LEU A 68 0.26 -4.51 -6.66
N SER A 69 -0.30 -5.69 -6.42
CA SER A 69 -0.09 -6.48 -5.21
C SER A 69 0.84 -7.67 -5.44
N ALA A 70 1.58 -8.05 -4.40
CA ALA A 70 2.41 -9.25 -4.33
C ALA A 70 2.07 -10.01 -3.04
N PHE A 71 2.12 -11.34 -3.12
CA PHE A 71 1.69 -12.25 -2.08
C PHE A 71 2.80 -13.26 -1.80
N LEU A 72 3.05 -13.58 -0.53
CA LEU A 72 4.12 -14.50 -0.15
C LEU A 72 3.68 -15.94 -0.41
N HIS A 73 2.48 -16.30 0.06
CA HIS A 73 1.84 -17.58 -0.20
C HIS A 73 0.77 -17.42 -1.28
N PHE A 74 1.22 -17.13 -2.50
CA PHE A 74 0.36 -16.55 -3.53
C PHE A 74 -0.89 -17.36 -3.89
N GLN A 75 -0.88 -18.71 -3.85
CA GLN A 75 -2.08 -19.49 -4.17
C GLN A 75 -3.24 -19.21 -3.22
N GLU A 76 -2.98 -19.29 -1.91
CA GLU A 76 -4.00 -19.13 -0.88
C GLU A 76 -4.34 -17.66 -0.68
N GLU A 77 -3.33 -16.79 -0.66
CA GLU A 77 -3.50 -15.37 -0.39
C GLU A 77 -4.19 -14.64 -1.55
N VAL A 78 -3.90 -14.99 -2.82
CA VAL A 78 -4.62 -14.41 -3.97
C VAL A 78 -6.07 -14.85 -3.98
N ALA A 79 -6.34 -16.13 -3.69
CA ALA A 79 -7.71 -16.64 -3.59
C ALA A 79 -8.48 -15.91 -2.48
N TYR A 80 -7.91 -15.86 -1.27
CA TYR A 80 -8.49 -15.14 -0.13
C TYR A 80 -8.77 -13.67 -0.45
N PHE A 81 -7.81 -12.96 -1.06
CA PHE A 81 -7.98 -11.56 -1.44
C PHE A 81 -9.11 -11.40 -2.46
N GLY A 82 -9.15 -12.27 -3.47
CA GLY A 82 -10.19 -12.27 -4.50
C GLY A 82 -11.59 -12.55 -3.93
N GLU A 83 -11.70 -13.46 -2.97
CA GLU A 83 -12.97 -13.87 -2.37
C GLU A 83 -13.48 -12.89 -1.31
N HIS A 84 -12.58 -12.25 -0.56
CA HIS A 84 -12.97 -11.47 0.62
C HIS A 84 -12.78 -9.95 0.47
N VAL A 85 -11.88 -9.48 -0.39
CA VAL A 85 -11.58 -8.04 -0.53
C VAL A 85 -12.26 -7.46 -1.77
N LEU A 86 -12.08 -8.10 -2.95
CA LEU A 86 -12.60 -7.55 -4.20
C LEU A 86 -14.12 -7.30 -4.20
N PRO A 87 -14.98 -8.20 -3.65
CA PRO A 87 -16.41 -7.94 -3.61
C PRO A 87 -16.77 -6.69 -2.78
N LEU A 88 -16.07 -6.48 -1.67
CA LEU A 88 -16.26 -5.30 -0.81
C LEU A 88 -15.83 -4.01 -1.51
N VAL A 89 -14.73 -4.04 -2.28
CA VAL A 89 -14.34 -2.90 -3.13
C VAL A 89 -15.45 -2.56 -4.11
N ARG A 90 -16.03 -3.55 -4.80
CA ARG A 90 -17.13 -3.32 -5.76
C ARG A 90 -18.40 -2.80 -5.08
N GLU A 91 -18.73 -3.31 -3.91
CA GLU A 91 -19.85 -2.82 -3.09
C GLU A 91 -19.66 -1.33 -2.75
N LEU A 92 -18.48 -0.95 -2.25
CA LEU A 92 -18.15 0.42 -1.86
C LEU A 92 -18.09 1.37 -3.05
N GLU A 93 -17.52 0.95 -4.18
CA GLU A 93 -17.54 1.73 -5.43
C GLU A 93 -18.98 1.99 -5.91
N ALA A 94 -19.83 0.96 -5.89
CA ALA A 94 -21.24 1.11 -6.25
C ALA A 94 -22.00 2.02 -5.28
N ALA A 95 -21.70 1.96 -3.99
CA ALA A 95 -22.30 2.85 -2.98
C ALA A 95 -21.86 4.31 -3.17
N ALA A 96 -20.59 4.54 -3.51
CA ALA A 96 -20.06 5.88 -3.80
C ALA A 96 -20.73 6.50 -5.03
N LEU A 97 -20.98 5.71 -6.09
CA LEU A 97 -21.72 6.15 -7.28
C LEU A 97 -23.20 6.46 -7.00
N ARG A 98 -23.80 5.84 -5.97
CA ARG A 98 -25.20 6.06 -5.57
C ARG A 98 -25.40 7.25 -4.65
N LYS A 99 -24.35 7.76 -4.00
CA LYS A 99 -24.45 9.05 -3.31
C LYS A 99 -24.61 10.13 -4.39
N PRO A 100 -25.76 10.84 -4.46
CA PRO A 100 -25.83 12.01 -5.29
C PRO A 100 -24.72 12.95 -4.82
N VAL A 101 -24.04 13.61 -5.76
CA VAL A 101 -23.29 14.83 -5.46
C VAL A 101 -24.29 15.73 -4.74
N ALA A 102 -24.17 15.82 -3.42
CA ALA A 102 -25.01 16.71 -2.63
C ALA A 102 -24.87 18.08 -3.29
N GLU A 103 -26.03 18.65 -3.67
CA GLU A 103 -26.17 19.90 -4.36
C GLU A 103 -25.17 20.92 -3.81
N THR A 104 -24.20 21.29 -4.64
CA THR A 104 -23.54 22.58 -4.51
C THR A 104 -24.59 23.63 -4.84
N ALA A 105 -25.40 23.98 -3.85
CA ALA A 105 -26.19 25.21 -3.78
C ALA A 105 -25.33 26.33 -3.20
#